data_AF-H9F0F6-F1
#
_entry.id   AF-H9F0F6-F1
#
_cell.length_a   1.000
_cell.length_b   1.000
_cell.length_c   1.000
_cell.angle_alpha   90.00
_cell.angle_beta   90.00
_cell.angle_gamma   90.00
#
_symmetry.space_group_name_H-M   'P 1'
#
loop_
_entity.id
_entity.type
_entity.pdbx_description
1 polymer ?
#
loop_
_entity_poly.entity_id
_entity_poly.type
_entity_poly.pdbx_seq_one_letter_code
_entity_poly.pdbx_strand_id
1 'polypeptide(L)'
;MVLELPIQNEPPGQAAAEEKHTCVVQYILFPPHSTSTKDSFSTDDDNDVEVEALEGDSELNLVTEVWVEPQYGRVGPGPGSWKHLQDLTYSEIPQALHPRDAACIGSMLSFEYLIQLCQSKEWGPVPPEPRVSDGLDQGGDTCVHEIPFHFDLMGLLPQCQQLQMFFLLLARE
;
A
#
# COMPACT_ATOMS: atom_id res chain seq x y z
N MET A 1 -0.12 -4.81 12.74
CA MET A 1 -0.91 -3.78 13.49
C MET A 1 -2.33 -4.29 13.66
N VAL A 2 -3.01 -4.01 14.77
CA VAL A 2 -4.39 -4.47 15.03
C VAL A 2 -5.28 -3.27 15.31
N LEU A 3 -6.49 -3.28 14.74
CA LEU A 3 -7.50 -2.25 14.85
C LEU A 3 -8.85 -2.88 15.23
N GLU A 4 -9.50 -2.38 16.27
CA GLU A 4 -10.85 -2.80 16.67
C GLU A 4 -11.89 -1.77 16.23
N LEU A 5 -12.78 -2.16 15.33
CA LEU A 5 -13.84 -1.30 14.80
C LEU A 5 -15.16 -1.60 15.51
N PRO A 6 -15.90 -0.60 16.00
CA PRO A 6 -17.24 -0.83 16.54
C PRO A 6 -18.17 -1.27 15.40
N ILE A 7 -19.04 -2.25 15.65
CA ILE A 7 -20.01 -2.74 14.67
C ILE A 7 -21.44 -2.46 15.15
N GLN A 8 -22.26 -1.92 14.26
CA GLN A 8 -23.68 -1.66 14.46
C GLN A 8 -24.51 -2.66 13.66
N ASN A 9 -25.33 -3.44 14.38
CA ASN A 9 -26.14 -4.52 13.81
C ASN A 9 -27.58 -4.09 13.48
N GLU A 10 -28.06 -3.02 14.11
CA GLU A 10 -29.47 -2.60 14.09
C GLU A 10 -29.65 -1.18 13.55
N PRO A 11 -30.78 -0.87 12.88
CA PRO A 11 -31.13 0.50 12.53
C PRO A 11 -31.32 1.35 13.81
N PRO A 12 -31.02 2.65 13.75
CA PRO A 12 -31.13 3.54 14.90
C PRO A 12 -32.59 3.62 15.37
N GLY A 13 -32.92 2.91 16.47
CA GLY A 13 -34.26 2.96 17.06
C GLY A 13 -34.71 1.73 17.85
N GLN A 14 -34.02 0.59 17.74
CA GLN A 14 -34.43 -0.64 18.44
C GLN A 14 -33.45 -0.96 19.57
N ALA A 15 -33.85 -0.64 20.80
CA ALA A 15 -33.07 -0.90 22.01
C ALA A 15 -33.08 -2.41 22.34
N ALA A 16 -32.15 -3.15 21.74
CA ALA A 16 -31.67 -4.42 22.28
C ALA A 16 -30.38 -4.15 23.07
N ALA A 17 -30.09 -5.01 24.06
CA ALA A 17 -29.03 -4.86 25.07
C ALA A 17 -27.68 -4.34 24.52
N GLU A 18 -26.97 -3.57 25.36
CA GLU A 18 -25.65 -2.94 25.12
C GLU A 18 -24.49 -3.94 24.86
N GLU A 19 -24.67 -4.93 23.99
CA GLU A 19 -23.56 -5.77 23.53
C GLU A 19 -22.81 -5.00 22.44
N LYS A 20 -21.69 -4.38 22.85
CA LYS A 20 -20.79 -3.69 21.94
C LYS A 20 -20.01 -4.72 21.12
N HIS A 21 -20.48 -4.96 19.91
CA HIS A 21 -19.79 -5.82 18.95
C HIS A 21 -18.63 -5.06 18.30
N THR A 22 -17.52 -5.76 18.09
CA THR A 22 -16.35 -5.22 17.39
C THR A 22 -15.93 -6.15 16.26
N CYS A 23 -15.30 -5.57 15.25
CA CYS A 23 -14.61 -6.27 14.17
C CYS A 23 -13.12 -6.02 14.33
N VAL A 24 -12.32 -7.08 14.42
CA VAL A 24 -10.86 -6.98 14.42
C VAL A 24 -10.35 -6.89 12.98
N VAL A 25 -9.54 -5.87 12.71
CA VAL A 25 -8.79 -5.70 11.46
C VAL A 25 -7.30 -5.82 11.79
N GLN A 26 -6.62 -6.78 11.18
CA GLN A 26 -5.19 -6.98 11.33
C GLN A 26 -4.47 -6.68 10.02
N TYR A 27 -3.54 -5.73 10.09
CA TYR A 27 -2.68 -5.35 8.98
C TYR A 27 -1.31 -6.01 9.12
N ILE A 28 -0.89 -6.71 8.08
CA ILE A 28 0.39 -7.42 7.99
C ILE A 28 1.19 -6.80 6.85
N LEU A 29 2.42 -6.40 7.18
CA LEU A 29 3.42 -5.96 6.22
C LEU A 29 4.53 -7.01 6.22
N PHE A 30 4.72 -7.68 5.10
CA PHE A 30 5.83 -8.60 4.95
C PHE A 30 7.12 -7.82 4.69
N PRO A 31 8.29 -8.33 5.13
CA PRO A 31 9.57 -7.75 4.74
C PRO A 31 9.69 -7.64 3.22
N PRO A 32 10.30 -6.56 2.69
CA PRO A 32 10.62 -6.47 1.26
C PRO A 32 11.46 -7.66 0.83
N HIS A 33 11.19 -8.22 -0.35
CA HIS A 33 11.98 -9.30 -0.92
C HIS A 33 12.25 -9.05 -2.40
N SER A 34 13.44 -9.45 -2.85
CA SER A 34 13.84 -9.34 -4.24
C SER A 34 13.41 -10.58 -5.01
N THR A 35 12.72 -10.40 -6.13
CA THR A 35 12.46 -11.49 -7.08
C THR A 35 13.39 -11.31 -8.27
N SER A 36 14.20 -12.32 -8.57
CA SER A 36 14.99 -12.37 -9.79
C SER A 36 14.25 -13.24 -10.81
N THR A 37 14.06 -12.74 -12.04
CA THR A 37 13.49 -13.49 -13.16
C THR A 37 14.39 -14.64 -13.65
N LYS A 38 15.58 -14.81 -13.06
CA LYS A 38 16.57 -15.84 -13.40
C LYS A 38 16.41 -17.16 -12.62
N ASP A 39 15.20 -17.48 -12.14
CA ASP A 39 14.91 -18.79 -11.52
C ASP A 39 13.98 -19.66 -12.39
N SER A 40 14.00 -19.42 -13.71
CA SER A 40 13.63 -20.45 -14.67
C SER A 40 14.70 -21.54 -14.61
N PHE A 41 14.45 -22.60 -13.85
CA PHE A 41 15.28 -23.81 -13.85
C PHE A 41 15.33 -24.44 -15.26
N SER A 42 16.19 -23.92 -16.15
CA SER A 42 16.68 -24.70 -17.27
C SER A 42 17.92 -25.44 -16.79
N THR A 43 17.78 -26.74 -16.54
CA THR A 43 18.92 -27.64 -16.57
C THR A 43 19.44 -27.70 -18.01
N ASP A 44 20.31 -26.77 -18.37
CA ASP A 44 21.26 -27.01 -19.45
C ASP A 44 22.67 -26.74 -18.91
N ASP A 45 23.44 -27.81 -18.98
CA ASP A 45 24.77 -27.99 -18.45
C ASP A 45 25.74 -27.49 -19.52
N ASP A 46 26.02 -26.20 -19.56
CA ASP A 46 27.18 -25.71 -20.30
C ASP A 46 27.82 -24.51 -19.57
N ASN A 47 28.97 -24.83 -19.00
CA ASN A 47 29.99 -23.96 -18.46
C ASN A 47 30.34 -22.85 -19.45
N ASP A 48 29.96 -21.59 -19.18
CA ASP A 48 30.66 -20.41 -19.71
C ASP A 48 30.40 -19.12 -18.91
N VAL A 49 31.51 -18.56 -18.42
CA VAL A 49 31.83 -17.15 -18.13
C VAL A 49 30.96 -16.39 -17.12
N GLU A 50 31.61 -16.03 -16.01
CA GLU A 50 31.20 -14.98 -15.07
C GLU A 50 30.81 -13.70 -15.82
N VAL A 51 29.51 -13.39 -15.82
CA VAL A 51 29.00 -12.06 -16.16
C VAL A 51 28.51 -11.46 -14.86
N GLU A 52 29.09 -10.30 -14.52
CA GLU A 52 28.78 -9.50 -13.36
C GLU A 52 27.26 -9.47 -13.11
N ALA A 53 26.87 -9.68 -11.85
CA ALA A 53 25.50 -9.48 -11.42
C ALA A 53 25.07 -8.08 -11.86
N LEU A 54 24.23 -7.99 -12.89
CA LEU A 54 23.55 -6.75 -13.23
C LEU A 54 22.70 -6.41 -12.00
N GLU A 55 23.18 -5.49 -11.17
CA GLU A 55 22.44 -4.87 -10.06
C GLU A 55 21.16 -4.16 -10.55
N GLY A 56 20.90 -4.14 -11.86
CA GLY A 56 19.82 -3.42 -12.51
C GLY A 56 18.51 -4.17 -12.74
N ASP A 57 18.39 -5.46 -12.42
CA ASP A 57 17.19 -6.26 -12.80
C ASP A 57 16.56 -7.07 -11.65
N SER A 58 16.81 -6.68 -10.39
CA SER A 58 16.09 -7.24 -9.24
C SER A 58 14.89 -6.36 -8.91
N GLU A 59 13.68 -6.85 -9.17
CA GLU A 59 12.45 -6.19 -8.75
C GLU A 59 12.24 -6.40 -7.24
N LEU A 60 12.03 -5.30 -6.51
CA LEU A 60 11.73 -5.33 -5.08
C LEU A 60 10.22 -5.41 -4.87
N ASN A 61 9.76 -6.50 -4.28
CA ASN A 61 8.36 -6.73 -3.98
C ASN A 61 8.04 -6.42 -2.52
N LEU A 62 6.97 -5.65 -2.30
CA LEU A 62 6.40 -5.35 -0.99
C LEU A 62 4.98 -5.91 -0.91
N VAL A 63 4.77 -6.88 -0.01
CA VAL A 63 3.47 -7.54 0.15
C VAL A 63 2.79 -7.04 1.41
N THR A 64 1.53 -6.66 1.27
CA THR A 64 0.64 -6.27 2.36
C THR A 64 -0.56 -7.19 2.40
N GLU A 65 -1.02 -7.53 3.60
CA GLU A 65 -2.22 -8.34 3.80
C GLU A 65 -3.11 -7.73 4.89
N VAL A 66 -4.41 -7.70 4.62
CA VAL A 66 -5.42 -7.17 5.54
C VAL A 66 -6.39 -8.28 5.91
N TRP A 67 -6.29 -8.74 7.14
CA TRP A 67 -7.23 -9.69 7.72
C TRP A 67 -8.37 -8.93 8.38
N VAL A 68 -9.61 -9.27 8.02
CA VAL A 68 -10.80 -8.69 8.62
C VAL A 68 -11.64 -9.81 9.21
N GLU A 69 -11.92 -9.72 10.51
CA GLU A 69 -12.81 -10.64 11.18
C GLU A 69 -14.23 -10.55 10.59
N PRO A 70 -14.83 -11.66 10.14
CA PRO A 70 -16.20 -11.63 9.63
C PRO A 70 -17.18 -11.23 10.74
N GLN A 71 -17.83 -10.08 10.56
CA GLN A 71 -18.84 -9.56 11.47
C GLN A 71 -20.09 -9.14 10.68
N TYR A 72 -21.26 -9.48 11.22
CA TYR A 72 -22.53 -8.97 10.70
C TYR A 72 -22.68 -7.51 11.13
N GLY A 73 -23.26 -6.65 10.28
CA GLY A 73 -23.44 -5.23 10.58
C GLY A 73 -22.51 -4.30 9.80
N ARG A 74 -22.50 -3.03 10.20
CA ARG A 74 -21.68 -1.97 9.59
C ARG A 74 -20.81 -1.27 10.63
N VAL A 75 -19.64 -0.80 10.22
CA VAL A 75 -18.73 -0.05 11.08
C VAL A 75 -19.41 1.20 11.61
N GLY A 76 -19.42 1.34 12.93
CA GLY A 76 -20.03 2.47 13.62
C GLY A 76 -19.14 3.71 13.70
N PRO A 77 -19.64 4.77 14.35
CA PRO A 77 -18.89 6.00 14.53
C PRO A 77 -17.62 5.73 15.36
N GLY A 78 -16.51 6.36 14.96
CA GLY A 78 -15.21 6.21 15.60
C GLY A 78 -14.35 7.46 15.49
N PRO A 79 -13.08 7.38 15.91
CA PRO A 79 -12.11 8.46 15.74
C PRO A 79 -12.00 8.91 14.27
N GLY A 80 -11.65 10.20 14.05
CA GLY A 80 -11.56 10.77 12.71
C GLY A 80 -10.60 10.02 11.77
N SER A 81 -9.58 9.34 12.32
CA SER A 81 -8.65 8.50 11.58
C SER A 81 -9.32 7.36 10.82
N TRP A 82 -10.47 6.86 11.29
CA TRP A 82 -11.18 5.71 10.71
C TRP A 82 -12.50 6.12 10.04
N LYS A 83 -12.74 7.43 9.84
CA LYS A 83 -13.95 7.94 9.20
C LYS A 83 -14.22 7.33 7.81
N HIS A 84 -13.16 6.96 7.09
CA HIS A 84 -13.24 6.32 5.77
C HIS A 84 -13.71 4.86 5.83
N LEU A 85 -13.76 4.26 7.02
CA LEU A 85 -14.27 2.92 7.25
C LEU A 85 -15.72 2.93 7.76
N GLN A 86 -16.26 4.10 8.09
CA GLN A 86 -17.61 4.23 8.64
C GLN A 86 -18.66 3.72 7.65
N ASP A 87 -19.68 3.06 8.19
CA ASP A 87 -20.80 2.47 7.46
C ASP A 87 -20.41 1.37 6.46
N LEU A 88 -19.16 0.89 6.47
CA LEU A 88 -18.73 -0.25 5.66
C LEU A 88 -19.08 -1.58 6.32
N THR A 89 -19.33 -2.60 5.51
CA THR A 89 -19.38 -4.00 5.92
C THR A 89 -17.96 -4.58 6.01
N TYR A 90 -17.81 -5.72 6.70
CA TYR A 90 -16.50 -6.38 6.86
C TYR A 90 -15.80 -6.65 5.51
N SER A 91 -16.57 -7.02 4.47
CA SER A 91 -16.05 -7.31 3.13
C SER A 91 -15.60 -6.08 2.34
N GLU A 92 -16.07 -4.88 2.70
CA GLU A 92 -15.74 -3.63 2.02
C GLU A 92 -14.49 -2.96 2.62
N ILE A 93 -14.11 -3.32 3.85
CA ILE A 93 -12.97 -2.73 4.58
C ILE A 93 -11.64 -2.83 3.79
N PRO A 94 -11.25 -3.99 3.22
CA PRO A 94 -9.98 -4.10 2.49
C PRO A 94 -9.91 -3.15 1.29
N GLN A 95 -11.02 -2.98 0.56
CA GLN A 95 -11.09 -2.09 -0.61
C GLN A 95 -10.99 -0.62 -0.21
N ALA A 96 -11.47 -0.25 0.98
CA ALA A 96 -11.35 1.10 1.51
C ALA A 96 -9.94 1.42 2.03
N LEU A 97 -9.18 0.40 2.45
CA LEU A 97 -7.79 0.54 2.92
C LEU A 97 -6.81 0.62 1.75
N HIS A 98 -7.00 -0.18 0.71
CA HIS A 98 -6.11 -0.27 -0.46
C HIS A 98 -5.63 1.09 -1.04
N PRO A 99 -6.51 2.06 -1.39
CA PRO A 99 -6.05 3.32 -1.97
C PRO A 99 -5.24 4.17 -0.99
N ARG A 100 -5.46 4.01 0.32
CA ARG A 100 -4.68 4.71 1.36
C ARG A 100 -3.30 4.08 1.53
N ASP A 101 -3.25 2.74 1.49
CA ASP A 101 -1.99 2.01 1.56
C ASP A 101 -1.12 2.34 0.34
N ALA A 102 -1.69 2.30 -0.86
CA ALA A 102 -1.02 2.68 -2.10
C ALA A 102 -0.46 4.11 -2.04
N ALA A 103 -1.26 5.07 -1.54
CA ALA A 103 -0.81 6.46 -1.40
C ALA A 103 0.32 6.62 -0.35
N CYS A 104 0.22 5.92 0.78
CA CYS A 104 1.22 5.98 1.84
C CYS A 104 2.56 5.37 1.38
N ILE A 105 2.51 4.13 0.88
CA ILE A 105 3.67 3.40 0.37
C ILE A 105 4.28 4.15 -0.81
N GLY A 106 3.46 4.59 -1.76
CA GLY A 106 3.92 5.37 -2.92
C GLY A 106 4.60 6.68 -2.52
N SER A 107 4.09 7.36 -1.49
CA SER A 107 4.73 8.58 -0.95
C SER A 107 6.09 8.27 -0.32
N MET A 108 6.19 7.21 0.49
CA MET A 108 7.46 6.80 1.11
C MET A 108 8.52 6.44 0.07
N LEU A 109 8.16 5.63 -0.93
CA LEU A 109 9.05 5.23 -2.02
C LEU A 109 9.46 6.43 -2.89
N SER A 110 8.54 7.38 -3.12
CA SER A 110 8.85 8.62 -3.86
C SER A 110 9.88 9.48 -3.13
N PHE A 111 9.80 9.58 -1.79
CA PHE A 111 10.81 10.28 -1.01
C PHE A 111 12.16 9.58 -1.04
N GLU A 112 12.20 8.26 -0.86
CA GLU A 112 13.44 7.48 -0.93
C GLU A 112 14.13 7.68 -2.28
N TYR A 113 13.36 7.59 -3.37
CA TYR A 113 13.86 7.87 -4.70
C TYR A 113 14.42 9.29 -4.83
N LEU A 114 13.69 10.32 -4.39
CA LEU A 114 14.16 11.72 -4.40
C LEU A 114 15.46 11.92 -3.60
N ILE A 115 15.61 11.23 -2.46
CA ILE A 115 16.82 11.26 -1.64
C ILE A 115 17.99 10.68 -2.44
N GLN A 116 17.79 9.53 -3.09
CA GLN A 116 18.80 8.90 -3.93
C GLN A 116 19.21 9.80 -5.10
N LEU A 117 18.25 10.45 -5.76
CA LEU A 117 18.53 11.43 -6.82
C LEU A 117 19.45 12.55 -6.33
N CYS A 118 19.13 13.14 -5.19
CA CYS A 118 19.92 14.23 -4.60
C CYS A 118 21.33 13.80 -4.18
N GLN A 119 21.54 12.53 -3.85
CA GLN A 119 22.82 11.98 -3.44
C GLN A 119 23.67 11.52 -4.63
N SER A 120 23.05 11.22 -5.77
CA SER A 120 23.75 10.82 -6.99
C SER A 120 24.53 12.00 -7.59
N LYS A 121 25.82 11.80 -7.88
CA LYS A 121 26.66 12.79 -8.58
C LYS A 121 26.53 12.72 -10.11
N GLU A 122 25.93 11.66 -10.63
CA GLU A 122 25.92 11.25 -12.03
C GLU A 122 24.48 11.12 -12.57
N TRP A 123 23.63 12.14 -12.37
CA TRP A 123 22.26 12.08 -12.85
C TRP A 123 22.16 12.35 -14.36
N GLY A 124 21.60 11.40 -15.10
CA GLY A 124 21.10 11.55 -16.46
C GLY A 124 19.60 11.21 -16.52
N PRO A 125 18.82 11.73 -17.48
CA PRO A 125 17.39 11.46 -17.57
C PRO A 125 17.10 9.96 -17.74
N VAL A 126 16.24 9.42 -16.89
CA VAL A 126 15.76 8.03 -16.97
C VAL A 126 14.99 7.85 -18.29
N PRO A 127 15.31 6.83 -19.11
CA PRO A 127 14.51 6.51 -20.28
C PRO A 127 13.07 6.19 -19.85
N PRO A 128 12.04 6.70 -20.54
CA PRO A 128 10.66 6.37 -20.20
C PRO A 128 10.45 4.86 -20.32
N GLU A 129 9.95 4.24 -19.24
CA GLU A 129 9.62 2.81 -19.25
C GLU A 129 8.58 2.51 -20.34
N PRO A 130 8.70 1.35 -21.03
CA PRO A 130 7.71 0.93 -22.00
C PRO A 130 6.40 0.61 -21.26
N ARG A 131 5.39 1.45 -21.47
CA ARG A 131 4.04 1.22 -20.94
C ARG A 131 3.49 -0.07 -21.51
N VAL A 132 3.42 -1.12 -20.70
CA VAL A 132 2.73 -2.37 -21.04
C VAL A 132 1.26 -2.01 -21.27
N SER A 133 0.77 -2.31 -22.48
CA SER A 133 -0.61 -2.03 -22.86
C SER A 133 -1.57 -2.88 -22.02
N ASP A 134 -2.61 -2.22 -21.55
CA ASP A 134 -3.78 -2.75 -20.85
C ASP A 134 -4.44 -3.85 -21.70
N GLY A 135 -4.13 -5.11 -21.35
CA GLY A 135 -4.62 -6.32 -21.98
C GLY A 135 -5.58 -7.04 -21.05
N LEU A 136 -6.86 -6.77 -21.28
CA LEU A 136 -8.04 -7.40 -20.67
C LEU A 136 -7.86 -8.91 -20.40
N ASP A 137 -7.97 -9.35 -19.14
CA ASP A 137 -8.71 -10.58 -18.80
C ASP A 137 -9.33 -10.53 -17.40
N GLN A 138 -10.63 -10.82 -17.35
CA GLN A 138 -11.41 -11.00 -16.13
C GLN A 138 -11.34 -12.48 -15.73
N GLY A 139 -10.63 -12.79 -14.66
CA GLY A 139 -10.66 -14.11 -14.01
C GLY A 139 -10.38 -13.93 -12.53
N GLY A 140 -11.34 -14.29 -11.69
CA GLY A 140 -11.26 -14.06 -10.24
C GLY A 140 -10.06 -14.75 -9.62
N ASP A 141 -9.12 -13.95 -9.15
CA ASP A 141 -8.08 -14.39 -8.23
C ASP A 141 -8.06 -13.44 -7.04
N THR A 142 -8.30 -13.99 -5.86
CA THR A 142 -8.25 -13.30 -4.58
C THR A 142 -6.79 -13.12 -4.16
N CYS A 143 -5.97 -12.50 -5.01
CA CYS A 143 -4.53 -12.40 -4.79
C CYS A 143 -3.98 -11.03 -5.20
N VAL A 144 -2.79 -10.75 -4.66
CA VAL A 144 -2.09 -9.46 -4.59
C VAL A 144 -2.22 -8.64 -5.87
N HIS A 145 -2.94 -7.52 -5.78
CA HIS A 145 -3.00 -6.53 -6.83
C HIS A 145 -1.71 -5.71 -6.71
N GLU A 146 -0.77 -5.95 -7.61
CA GLU A 146 0.50 -5.23 -7.70
C GLU A 146 0.27 -3.72 -7.56
N ILE A 147 1.15 -3.02 -6.83
CA ILE A 147 1.11 -1.56 -6.72
C ILE A 147 1.97 -1.02 -7.87
N PRO A 148 1.39 -0.49 -8.97
CA PRO A 148 2.19 0.10 -10.03
C PRO A 148 2.83 1.38 -9.48
N PHE A 149 4.13 1.34 -9.22
CA PHE A 149 4.84 2.48 -8.67
C PHE A 149 5.02 3.56 -9.76
N HIS A 150 4.04 4.46 -9.85
CA HIS A 150 4.17 5.70 -10.59
C HIS A 150 4.48 6.83 -9.62
N PHE A 151 5.62 7.50 -9.84
CA PHE A 151 6.05 8.67 -9.09
C PHE A 151 5.00 9.80 -9.20
N ASP A 152 4.11 9.94 -8.21
CA ASP A 152 3.10 11.00 -8.16
C ASP A 152 3.58 12.20 -7.34
N LEU A 153 4.55 12.93 -7.90
CA LEU A 153 5.05 14.16 -7.30
C LEU A 153 3.94 15.20 -7.07
N MET A 154 2.93 15.22 -7.93
CA MET A 154 1.83 16.18 -7.86
C MET A 154 0.89 15.87 -6.69
N GLY A 155 0.65 14.60 -6.39
CA GLY A 155 -0.05 14.15 -5.18
C GLY A 155 0.75 14.39 -3.90
N LEU A 156 2.09 14.31 -3.96
CA LEU A 156 2.98 14.47 -2.82
C LEU A 156 3.15 15.94 -2.38
N LEU A 157 3.33 16.86 -3.34
CA LEU A 157 3.63 18.28 -3.09
C LEU A 157 2.65 18.96 -2.10
N PRO A 158 1.32 18.79 -2.20
CA PRO A 158 0.37 19.35 -1.25
C PRO A 158 0.57 18.86 0.19
N GLN A 159 0.94 17.58 0.37
CA GLN A 159 1.19 17.01 1.70
C GLN A 159 2.46 17.61 2.34
N CYS A 160 3.52 17.79 1.55
CA CYS A 160 4.75 18.45 2.00
C CYS A 160 4.50 19.90 2.44
N GLN A 161 3.71 20.65 1.67
CA GLN A 161 3.35 22.03 2.01
C GLN A 161 2.56 22.11 3.32
N GLN A 162 1.63 21.17 3.56
CA GLN A 162 0.89 21.10 4.81
C GLN A 162 1.83 20.84 6.01
N LEU A 163 2.75 19.87 5.91
CA LEU A 163 3.73 19.62 6.96
C LEU A 163 4.63 20.84 7.23
N GLN A 164 5.11 21.51 6.16
CA GLN A 164 5.93 22.72 6.31
C GLN A 164 5.18 23.81 7.08
N MET A 165 3.88 24.01 6.79
CA MET A 165 3.04 24.98 7.51
C MET A 165 2.85 24.59 8.98
N PHE A 166 2.64 23.32 9.29
CA PHE A 166 2.53 22.84 10.68
C PHE A 166 3.83 23.04 11.46
N PHE A 167 4.99 22.72 10.89
CA PHE A 167 6.28 22.94 11.55
C PHE A 167 6.58 24.42 11.76
N LEU A 168 6.26 25.29 10.80
CA LEU A 168 6.43 26.73 10.96
C LEU A 168 5.50 27.33 12.02
N LEU A 169 4.31 26.76 12.20
CA LEU A 169 3.38 27.16 13.27
C LEU A 169 3.86 26.67 14.65
N LEU A 170 4.46 25.49 14.73
CA LEU A 170 5.01 24.93 15.97
C LEU A 170 6.37 25.52 16.36
N ALA A 171 7.19 25.94 15.39
CA ALA A 171 8.50 26.56 15.62
C ALA A 171 8.41 28.07 15.95
N ARG A 172 7.19 28.61 16.02
CA ARG A 172 6.91 30.01 16.35
C ARG A 172 6.32 30.10 17.76
N GLU A 173 7.08 29.61 18.74
CA GLU A 173 6.98 29.93 20.17
C GLU A 173 8.34 30.40 20.69
#